data_AF-X0QBY9-F1
#
_entry.id   AF-X0QBY9-F1
#
_cell.length_a   1.000
_cell.length_b   1.000
_cell.length_c   1.000
_cell.angle_alpha   90.00
_cell.angle_beta   90.00
_cell.angle_gamma   90.00
#
_symmetry.space_group_name_H-M   'P 1'
#
loop_
_entity.id
_entity.type
_entity.pdbx_description
1 polymer ?
#
loop_
_entity_poly.entity_id
_entity_poly.type
_entity_poly.pdbx_seq_one_letter_code
_entity_poly.pdbx_strand_id
1 'polypeptide(L)'
;MGRNVRLTVEGQVLVGNASKILTQLEKAGADLAAAVHEPVGTIRVGAFLTVAESIVPGALAILSARKRLRVEVIEAKPSNALAALLSRDLDLLITEQFPGYPYPVPSEVTRLPIGHDPLYLARSGDDTSLDR
;
A
#
# COMPACT_ATOMS: atom_id res chain seq x y z
N MET A 1 -10.35 -17.49 -16.35
CA MET A 1 -10.16 -17.05 -17.74
C MET A 1 -10.38 -15.53 -17.81
N GLY A 2 -9.38 -14.74 -17.41
CA GLY A 2 -9.48 -13.28 -17.40
C GLY A 2 -9.08 -12.72 -18.76
N ARG A 3 -9.94 -11.90 -19.38
CA ARG A 3 -9.60 -11.19 -20.61
C ARG A 3 -8.56 -10.11 -20.28
N ASN A 4 -7.48 -10.04 -21.05
CA ASN A 4 -6.54 -8.93 -21.04
C ASN A 4 -7.28 -7.65 -21.47
N VAL A 5 -7.76 -6.85 -20.53
CA VAL A 5 -8.35 -5.54 -20.81
C VAL A 5 -7.22 -4.53 -20.81
N ARG A 6 -6.82 -4.06 -22.00
CA ARG A 6 -5.91 -2.92 -22.15
C ARG A 6 -6.74 -1.65 -22.05
N LEU A 7 -6.40 -0.76 -21.13
CA LEU A 7 -7.02 0.55 -21.06
C LEU A 7 -6.72 1.33 -22.35
N THR A 8 -7.73 1.97 -22.91
CA THR A 8 -7.53 2.96 -23.98
C THR A 8 -6.97 4.25 -23.37
N VAL A 9 -6.51 5.17 -24.21
CA VAL A 9 -5.99 6.48 -23.76
C VAL A 9 -7.05 7.22 -22.92
N GLU A 10 -8.31 7.13 -23.31
CA GLU A 10 -9.46 7.70 -22.61
C GLU A 10 -9.74 6.96 -21.29
N GLY A 11 -9.56 5.63 -21.27
CA GLY A 11 -9.65 4.80 -20.07
C GLY A 11 -8.62 5.21 -19.01
N GLN A 12 -7.41 5.58 -19.42
CA GLN A 12 -6.36 6.04 -18.50
C GLN A 12 -6.72 7.38 -17.85
N VAL A 13 -7.31 8.31 -18.62
CA VAL A 13 -7.79 9.61 -18.11
C VAL A 13 -8.94 9.41 -17.13
N LEU A 14 -9.88 8.51 -17.43
CA LEU A 14 -11.00 8.20 -16.55
C LEU A 14 -10.53 7.60 -15.22
N VAL A 15 -9.61 6.63 -15.26
CA VAL A 15 -9.01 6.04 -14.05
C VAL A 15 -8.34 7.11 -13.20
N GLY A 16 -7.58 8.02 -13.82
CA GLY A 16 -6.93 9.12 -13.09
C GLY A 16 -7.93 10.03 -12.35
N ASN A 17 -9.07 10.34 -12.95
CA ASN A 17 -10.12 11.13 -12.32
C ASN A 17 -10.89 10.34 -11.25
N ALA A 18 -11.19 9.07 -11.50
CA ALA A 18 -11.85 8.20 -10.54
C ALA A 18 -11.00 8.03 -9.27
N SER A 19 -9.70 7.81 -9.40
CA SER A 19 -8.77 7.73 -8.27
C SER A 19 -8.80 9.00 -7.43
N LYS A 20 -8.76 10.19 -8.06
CA LYS A 20 -8.83 11.47 -7.34
C LYS A 20 -10.13 11.64 -6.54
N ILE A 21 -11.27 11.28 -7.13
CA ILE A 21 -12.57 11.37 -6.46
C ILE A 21 -12.63 10.41 -5.27
N LEU A 22 -12.17 9.17 -5.46
CA LEU A 22 -12.12 8.17 -4.38
C LEU A 22 -11.22 8.63 -3.23
N THR A 23 -10.02 9.13 -3.54
CA THR A 23 -9.11 9.70 -2.53
C THR A 23 -9.77 10.87 -1.77
N GLN A 24 -10.54 11.71 -2.45
CA GLN A 24 -11.22 12.83 -1.80
C GLN A 24 -12.37 12.37 -0.88
N LEU A 25 -13.10 11.33 -1.27
CA LEU A 25 -14.15 10.72 -0.43
C LEU A 25 -13.56 10.02 0.80
N GLU A 26 -12.48 9.26 0.62
CA GLU A 26 -11.74 8.62 1.71
C GLU A 26 -11.23 9.67 2.71
N LYS A 27 -10.67 10.77 2.21
CA LYS A 27 -10.23 11.89 3.05
C LYS A 27 -11.38 12.51 3.84
N ALA A 28 -12.50 12.80 3.19
CA ALA A 28 -13.67 13.36 3.88
C ALA A 28 -14.20 12.42 4.98
N GLY A 29 -14.22 11.11 4.73
CA GLY A 29 -14.57 10.11 5.74
C GLY A 29 -13.58 10.06 6.91
N ALA A 30 -12.28 10.13 6.62
CA ALA A 30 -11.23 10.17 7.64
C ALA A 30 -11.29 11.44 8.49
N ASP A 31 -11.57 12.60 7.87
CA ASP A 31 -11.72 13.88 8.57
C ASP A 31 -12.94 13.83 9.52
N LEU A 32 -14.06 13.25 9.08
CA LEU A 32 -15.25 13.06 9.92
C LEU A 32 -14.98 12.10 11.09
N ALA A 33 -14.30 10.98 10.86
CA ALA A 33 -13.95 10.02 11.91
C ALA A 33 -12.99 10.64 12.95
N ALA A 34 -12.01 11.44 12.49
CA ALA A 34 -11.08 12.14 13.37
C ALA A 34 -11.75 13.25 14.18
N ALA A 35 -12.80 13.88 13.65
CA ALA A 35 -13.60 14.86 14.39
C ALA A 35 -14.38 14.24 15.56
N VAL A 36 -14.70 12.94 15.49
CA VAL A 36 -15.42 12.22 16.53
C VAL A 36 -14.49 11.70 17.63
N HIS A 37 -13.27 11.26 17.29
CA HIS A 37 -12.23 10.84 18.24
C HIS A 37 -10.83 11.15 17.71
N GLU A 38 -10.04 11.89 18.49
CA GLU A 38 -8.61 12.08 18.20
C GLU A 38 -7.86 10.77 18.49
N PRO A 39 -7.12 10.19 17.53
CA PRO A 39 -6.34 8.97 17.77
C PRO A 39 -5.21 9.21 18.78
N VAL A 40 -5.04 8.30 19.73
CA VAL A 40 -4.04 8.38 20.79
C VAL A 40 -3.25 7.07 20.90
N GLY A 41 -1.98 7.15 21.30
CA GLY A 41 -1.13 5.98 21.56
C GLY A 41 -0.08 5.72 20.48
N THR A 42 0.38 4.47 20.38
CA THR A 42 1.39 4.05 19.39
C THR A 42 0.77 3.08 18.39
N ILE A 43 1.06 3.28 17.10
CA ILE A 43 0.74 2.34 16.02
C ILE A 43 2.04 1.82 15.43
N ARG A 44 2.17 0.49 15.32
CA ARG A 44 3.31 -0.21 14.72
C ARG A 44 2.96 -0.65 13.31
N VAL A 45 3.69 -0.11 12.34
CA VAL A 45 3.49 -0.36 10.92
C VAL A 45 4.67 -1.15 10.37
N GLY A 46 4.39 -2.35 9.89
CA GLY A 46 5.32 -3.12 9.06
C GLY A 46 5.22 -2.68 7.61
N ALA A 47 6.34 -2.40 6.96
CA ALA A 47 6.39 -2.09 5.54
C ALA A 47 7.59 -2.73 4.87
N PHE A 48 7.43 -3.23 3.64
CA PHE A 48 8.58 -3.60 2.80
C PHE A 48 9.28 -2.35 2.25
N LEU A 49 10.54 -2.50 1.82
CA LEU A 49 11.44 -1.39 1.55
C LEU A 49 10.88 -0.34 0.56
N THR A 50 10.36 -0.77 -0.59
CA THR A 50 9.83 0.18 -1.61
C THR A 50 8.70 1.04 -1.05
N VAL A 51 7.81 0.45 -0.24
CA VAL A 51 6.71 1.21 0.41
C VAL A 51 7.22 2.10 1.53
N ALA A 52 8.18 1.62 2.31
CA ALA A 52 8.81 2.40 3.37
C ALA A 52 9.45 3.69 2.82
N GLU A 53 9.94 3.67 1.58
CA GLU A 53 10.53 4.84 0.93
C GLU A 53 9.50 5.71 0.17
N SER A 54 8.49 5.11 -0.47
CA SER A 54 7.60 5.84 -1.37
C SER A 54 6.27 6.30 -0.75
N ILE A 55 5.71 5.55 0.20
CA ILE A 55 4.35 5.81 0.74
C ILE A 55 4.42 6.32 2.18
N VAL A 56 5.24 5.68 3.01
CA VAL A 56 5.32 5.97 4.46
C VAL A 56 5.62 7.45 4.73
N PRO A 57 6.58 8.13 4.06
CA PRO A 57 6.87 9.53 4.35
C PRO A 57 5.65 10.45 4.15
N GLY A 58 4.88 10.24 3.07
CA GLY A 58 3.66 10.99 2.80
C GLY A 58 2.57 10.74 3.84
N ALA A 59 2.39 9.49 4.27
CA ALA A 59 1.45 9.13 5.33
C ALA A 59 1.83 9.77 6.68
N LEU A 60 3.12 9.75 7.04
CA LEU A 60 3.62 10.39 8.27
C LEU A 60 3.43 11.92 8.23
N ALA A 61 3.62 12.55 7.07
CA ALA A 61 3.35 13.98 6.91
C ALA A 61 1.87 14.33 7.18
N ILE A 62 0.93 13.51 6.70
CA ILE A 62 -0.51 13.68 6.97
C ILE A 62 -0.81 13.48 8.46
N LEU A 63 -0.18 12.48 9.09
CA LEU A 63 -0.39 12.16 10.51
C LEU A 63 0.31 13.13 11.47
N SER A 64 1.22 13.99 10.99
CA SER A 64 2.01 14.91 11.82
C SER A 64 1.17 15.88 12.67
N ALA A 65 -0.04 16.20 12.24
CA ALA A 65 -0.98 17.04 13.00
C ALA A 65 -1.51 16.35 14.27
N ARG A 66 -1.42 15.02 14.36
CA ARG A 66 -1.96 14.20 15.47
C ARG A 66 -0.89 14.02 16.55
N LYS A 67 -0.75 15.00 17.44
CA LYS A 67 0.33 15.07 18.45
C LYS A 67 0.34 13.94 19.46
N ARG A 68 -0.81 13.27 19.67
CA ARG A 68 -0.97 12.19 20.64
C ARG A 68 -0.79 10.80 20.03
N LEU A 69 -0.47 10.74 18.74
CA LEU A 69 -0.21 9.51 18.00
C LEU A 69 1.28 9.38 17.69
N ARG A 70 1.88 8.26 18.13
CA ARG A 70 3.22 7.84 17.71
C ARG A 70 3.09 6.77 16.62
N VAL A 71 3.79 6.95 15.52
CA VAL A 71 3.88 5.92 14.48
C VAL A 71 5.29 5.34 14.50
N GLU A 72 5.39 4.03 14.70
CA GLU A 72 6.64 3.28 14.61
C GLU A 72 6.60 2.48 13.31
N VAL A 73 7.60 2.68 12.46
CA VAL A 73 7.69 1.97 11.18
C VAL A 73 8.87 1.02 11.25
N ILE A 74 8.64 -0.25 10.93
CA ILE A 74 9.64 -1.31 10.94
C ILE A 74 9.65 -1.96 9.56
N GLU A 75 10.85 -2.25 9.06
CA GLU A 75 10.98 -3.06 7.84
C GLU A 75 10.40 -4.46 8.09
N ALA A 76 9.36 -4.81 7.36
CA ALA A 76 8.67 -6.08 7.49
C ALA A 76 9.26 -7.09 6.51
N LYS A 77 9.90 -8.14 7.04
CA LYS A 77 10.36 -9.26 6.22
C LYS A 77 9.18 -10.20 5.89
N PRO A 78 9.01 -10.62 4.63
CA PRO A 78 7.84 -11.41 4.19
C PRO A 78 7.57 -12.66 5.03
N SER A 79 8.63 -13.34 5.49
CA SER A 79 8.54 -14.58 6.24
C SER A 79 7.80 -14.46 7.59
N ASN A 80 7.86 -13.28 8.23
CA ASN A 80 7.43 -13.11 9.62
C ASN A 80 6.34 -12.03 9.77
N ALA A 81 6.11 -11.22 8.74
CA ALA A 81 5.28 -10.03 8.82
C ALA A 81 3.80 -10.33 9.17
N LEU A 82 3.22 -11.37 8.55
CA LEU A 82 1.84 -11.75 8.83
C LEU A 82 1.68 -12.33 10.25
N ALA A 83 2.66 -13.13 10.70
CA ALA A 83 2.66 -13.65 12.07
C ALA A 83 2.71 -12.51 13.10
N ALA A 84 3.55 -11.49 12.86
CA ALA A 84 3.64 -10.30 13.70
C ALA A 84 2.34 -9.48 13.74
N LEU A 85 1.59 -9.43 12.63
CA LEU A 85 0.26 -8.82 12.59
C LEU A 85 -0.76 -9.61 13.43
N LEU A 86 -0.73 -10.94 13.32
CA LEU A 86 -1.63 -11.83 14.08
C LEU A 86 -1.32 -11.82 15.58
N SER A 87 -0.04 -11.71 15.97
CA SER A 87 0.38 -11.60 17.37
C SER A 87 0.21 -10.21 17.98
N ARG A 88 -0.24 -9.21 17.19
CA ARG A 88 -0.35 -7.79 17.60
C ARG A 88 0.99 -7.11 17.88
N ASP A 89 2.09 -7.68 17.41
CA ASP A 89 3.39 -6.99 17.37
C ASP A 89 3.41 -5.90 16.29
N LEU A 90 2.58 -6.07 15.25
CA LEU A 90 2.22 -5.05 14.28
C LEU A 90 0.71 -4.76 14.34
N ASP A 91 0.35 -3.51 14.12
CA ASP A 91 -1.04 -3.07 13.99
C ASP A 91 -1.46 -2.98 12.51
N LEU A 92 -0.50 -2.71 11.63
CA LEU A 92 -0.69 -2.60 10.19
C LEU A 92 0.50 -3.22 9.46
N LEU A 93 0.22 -3.97 8.38
CA LEU A 93 1.21 -4.47 7.46
C LEU A 93 0.93 -3.96 6.06
N ILE A 94 1.92 -3.31 5.44
CA ILE A 94 1.91 -2.97 4.02
C ILE A 94 2.89 -3.91 3.32
N THR A 95 2.35 -4.73 2.42
CA THR A 95 3.10 -5.78 1.72
C THR A 95 2.64 -5.88 0.26
N GLU A 96 3.52 -6.41 -0.58
CA GLU A 96 3.23 -6.74 -1.97
C GLU A 96 2.64 -8.15 -2.11
N GLN A 97 1.92 -8.36 -3.21
CA GLN A 97 1.55 -9.69 -3.67
C GLN A 97 1.84 -9.79 -5.16
N PHE A 98 2.61 -10.80 -5.54
CA PHE A 98 2.90 -11.08 -6.94
C PHE A 98 1.77 -11.89 -7.60
N PRO A 99 1.44 -11.60 -8.87
CA PRO A 99 0.55 -12.46 -9.65
C PRO A 99 1.04 -13.92 -9.64
N GLY A 100 0.12 -14.86 -9.45
CA GLY A 100 0.45 -16.30 -9.37
C GLY A 100 0.97 -16.78 -8.01
N TYR A 101 1.25 -15.87 -7.07
CA TYR A 101 1.68 -16.19 -5.72
C TYR A 101 0.75 -15.57 -4.66
N PRO A 102 -0.52 -16.03 -4.57
CA PRO A 102 -1.40 -15.59 -3.51
C PRO A 102 -1.00 -16.17 -2.16
N TYR A 103 -0.87 -15.30 -1.18
CA TYR A 103 -0.77 -15.70 0.21
C TYR A 103 -2.17 -15.81 0.81
N PRO A 104 -2.49 -16.91 1.52
CA PRO A 104 -3.76 -17.01 2.24
C PRO A 104 -3.82 -15.91 3.30
N VAL A 105 -4.88 -15.11 3.25
CA VAL A 105 -5.15 -14.08 4.26
C VAL A 105 -6.12 -14.69 5.27
N PRO A 106 -5.73 -14.80 6.56
CA PRO A 106 -6.62 -15.27 7.62
C PRO A 106 -7.90 -14.42 7.68
N SER A 107 -9.01 -15.02 8.09
CA SER A 107 -10.30 -14.33 8.22
C SER A 107 -10.28 -13.12 9.15
N GLU A 108 -9.34 -13.10 10.09
CA GLU A 108 -9.11 -12.07 11.09
C GLU A 108 -8.36 -10.86 10.53
N VAL A 109 -7.83 -10.97 9.30
CA VAL A 109 -7.05 -9.91 8.64
C VAL A 109 -7.86 -9.31 7.50
N THR A 110 -8.18 -8.02 7.64
CA THR A 110 -8.73 -7.24 6.54
C THR A 110 -7.62 -6.82 5.60
N ARG A 111 -7.80 -7.08 4.31
CA ARG A 111 -6.87 -6.65 3.27
C ARG A 111 -7.47 -5.52 2.44
N LEU A 112 -6.68 -4.46 2.24
CA LEU A 112 -7.08 -3.30 1.45
C LEU A 112 -6.04 -3.03 0.34
N PRO A 113 -6.43 -3.04 -0.95
CA PRO A 113 -5.50 -2.77 -2.03
C PRO A 113 -5.13 -1.28 -2.06
N ILE A 114 -3.83 -0.98 -2.00
CA ILE A 114 -3.30 0.40 -1.99
C ILE A 114 -2.93 0.86 -3.40
N GLY A 115 -2.50 -0.05 -4.27
CA GLY A 115 -2.10 0.27 -5.63
C GLY A 115 -1.54 -0.93 -6.38
N HIS A 116 -1.03 -0.68 -7.57
CA HIS A 116 -0.34 -1.65 -8.41
C HIS A 116 1.08 -1.15 -8.69
N ASP A 117 2.05 -2.04 -8.53
CA ASP A 117 3.45 -1.79 -8.87
C ASP A 117 3.82 -2.63 -10.10
N PRO A 118 4.00 -2.00 -11.28
CA PRO A 118 4.36 -2.73 -12.50
C PRO A 118 5.80 -3.24 -12.44
N LEU A 119 5.98 -4.53 -12.73
CA LEU A 119 7.30 -5.13 -12.86
C LEU A 119 7.93 -4.80 -14.21
N TYR A 120 9.15 -4.27 -14.18
CA TYR A 120 9.96 -4.00 -15.37
C TYR A 120 11.20 -4.89 -15.39
N LEU A 121 11.58 -5.33 -16.58
CA LEU A 121 12.89 -5.94 -16.81
C LEU A 121 13.92 -4.82 -17.02
N ALA A 122 14.92 -4.77 -16.14
CA ALA A 122 16.09 -3.93 -16.35
C ALA A 122 17.15 -4.71 -17.14
N ARG A 123 17.66 -4.12 -18.22
CA ARG A 123 18.81 -4.63 -18.97
C ARG A 123 19.86 -3.54 -19.11
N SER A 124 21.11 -3.94 -19.29
CA SER A 124 22.13 -2.99 -19.76
C SER A 124 21.72 -2.46 -21.12
N GLY A 125 21.95 -1.17 -21.38
CA GLY A 125 21.67 -0.54 -22.67
C GLY A 125 22.41 -1.21 -23.83
N ASP A 126 23.53 -1.87 -23.53
CA ASP A 126 24.43 -2.49 -24.50
C ASP A 126 24.10 -3.97 -24.81
N ASP A 127 23.08 -4.55 -24.17
CA ASP A 127 22.72 -5.97 -24.33
C ASP A 127 21.66 -6.17 -25.44
N THR A 128 22.09 -6.73 -26.58
CA THR A 128 21.28 -7.04 -27.79
C THR A 128 20.83 -8.50 -27.87
N SER A 129 21.02 -9.29 -26.81
CA SER A 129 20.79 -10.74 -26.85
C SER A 129 19.33 -11.21 -26.97
N LEU A 130 18.34 -10.32 -26.81
CA LEU A 130 16.90 -10.63 -26.82
C LEU A 130 16.15 -10.26 -28.11
N ASP A 131 16.84 -9.79 -29.15
CA ASP A 131 16.26 -9.52 -30.49
C ASP A 131 16.13 -10.80 -31.37
N ARG A 132 16.00 -11.98 -30.75
CA ARG A 132 15.90 -13.29 -31.45
C ARG A 132 14.67 -14.09 -31.07
#